data_AF-A0A3R7FPS0-F1
#
_entry.id   AF-A0A3R7FPS0-F1
#
_cell.length_a   1.000
_cell.length_b   1.000
_cell.length_c   1.000
_cell.angle_alpha   90.00
_cell.angle_beta   90.00
_cell.angle_gamma   90.00
#
_symmetry.space_group_name_H-M   'P 1'
#
loop_
_entity.id
_entity.type
_entity.pdbx_description
1 polymer ?
#
loop_
_entity_poly.entity_id
_entity_poly.type
_entity_poly.pdbx_seq_one_letter_code
_entity_poly.pdbx_strand_id
1 'polypeptide(L)'
;MRRAGSKFFVDAHVKLSGGMPLYQAHSIASQIENKISKVLPGLDILIHTEPHIGEDLTTMIRSISPEISGIRNIHNIILRNVSGKLSISCHVEIDPEVLISQAHEISSRLEEQIRNKIKSVDSVITHLEPASEDSESVYRLESANLLQRKIVEIGETIPGVILLHNIQLLWRNGKYSISLHCTVDPSFSLKRAHEIATKIENKIRALDEKIDQIDVHCEPEVSSSA
;
A
#
# COMPACT_ATOMS: atom_id res chain seq x y z
N MET A 1 -0.42 -25.07 -26.80
CA MET A 1 -1.90 -24.98 -26.91
C MET A 1 -2.42 -26.28 -27.51
N ARG A 2 -3.25 -27.03 -26.78
CA ARG A 2 -4.04 -28.14 -27.35
C ARG A 2 -5.51 -27.76 -27.28
N ARG A 3 -6.21 -27.94 -28.40
CA ARG A 3 -7.63 -27.61 -28.53
C ARG A 3 -8.42 -28.90 -28.45
N ALA A 4 -9.15 -29.08 -27.36
CA ALA A 4 -10.17 -30.11 -27.19
C ALA A 4 -11.45 -29.40 -26.74
N GLY A 5 -12.44 -29.30 -27.64
CA GLY A 5 -13.70 -28.58 -27.38
C GLY A 5 -13.60 -27.05 -27.40
N SER A 6 -14.74 -26.37 -27.42
CA SER A 6 -14.89 -24.90 -27.55
C SER A 6 -14.56 -24.11 -26.28
N LYS A 7 -13.64 -24.61 -25.43
CA LYS A 7 -13.23 -23.98 -24.18
C LYS A 7 -11.74 -23.64 -24.24
N PHE A 8 -11.42 -22.41 -23.89
CA PHE A 8 -10.03 -21.97 -23.72
C PHE A 8 -9.60 -22.28 -22.28
N PHE A 9 -8.30 -22.53 -22.07
CA PHE A 9 -7.74 -22.83 -20.75
C PHE A 9 -6.60 -21.85 -20.44
N VAL A 10 -6.58 -21.30 -19.23
CA VAL A 10 -5.48 -20.44 -18.73
C VAL A 10 -4.91 -21.06 -17.45
N ASP A 11 -3.59 -21.24 -17.45
CA ASP A 11 -2.80 -21.70 -16.31
C ASP A 11 -1.85 -20.55 -15.92
N ALA A 12 -1.98 -20.04 -14.69
CA ALA A 12 -1.29 -18.84 -14.24
C ALA A 12 -0.63 -19.05 -12.87
N HIS A 13 0.65 -18.73 -12.77
CA HIS A 13 1.41 -18.76 -11.53
C HIS A 13 1.52 -17.34 -10.94
N VAL A 14 1.13 -17.17 -9.68
CA VAL A 14 1.08 -15.88 -8.97
C VAL A 14 2.01 -15.93 -7.78
N LYS A 15 3.04 -15.08 -7.79
CA LYS A 15 4.01 -14.96 -6.70
C LYS A 15 3.53 -13.94 -5.65
N LEU A 16 3.46 -14.37 -4.40
CA LEU A 16 2.88 -13.61 -3.28
C LEU A 16 3.86 -13.56 -2.11
N SER A 17 3.89 -12.52 -1.29
CA SER A 17 4.89 -12.42 -0.20
C SER A 17 4.93 -13.69 0.68
N GLY A 18 6.13 -14.23 0.96
CA GLY A 18 6.29 -15.49 1.70
C GLY A 18 5.83 -15.45 3.16
N GLY A 19 5.72 -14.26 3.75
CA GLY A 19 5.13 -14.05 5.08
C GLY A 19 3.62 -13.79 5.04
N MET A 20 3.00 -13.80 3.86
CA MET A 20 1.58 -13.54 3.68
C MET A 20 0.74 -14.69 4.28
N PRO A 21 -0.23 -14.39 5.16
CA PRO A 21 -1.18 -15.38 5.63
C PRO A 21 -1.93 -16.02 4.46
N LEU A 22 -2.16 -17.33 4.53
CA LEU A 22 -2.75 -18.13 3.44
C LEU A 22 -4.09 -17.55 2.92
N TYR A 23 -4.89 -16.92 3.79
CA TYR A 23 -6.17 -16.31 3.40
C TYR A 23 -5.99 -15.08 2.49
N GLN A 24 -4.95 -14.26 2.72
CA GLN A 24 -4.62 -13.13 1.85
C GLN A 24 -4.12 -13.63 0.49
N ALA A 25 -3.34 -14.71 0.50
CA ALA A 25 -2.87 -15.31 -0.74
C ALA A 25 -4.01 -15.85 -1.59
N HIS A 26 -4.99 -16.51 -0.95
CA HIS A 26 -6.20 -16.99 -1.59
C HIS A 26 -7.09 -15.86 -2.12
N SER A 27 -7.18 -14.74 -1.41
CA SER A 27 -7.90 -13.55 -1.86
C SER A 27 -7.29 -12.96 -3.12
N ILE A 28 -5.96 -12.86 -3.20
CA ILE A 28 -5.27 -12.34 -4.39
C ILE A 28 -5.48 -13.28 -5.59
N ALA A 29 -5.39 -14.60 -5.40
CA ALA A 29 -5.69 -15.57 -6.46
C ALA A 29 -7.13 -15.38 -6.98
N SER A 30 -8.10 -15.32 -6.08
CA SER A 30 -9.52 -15.14 -6.43
C SER A 30 -9.78 -13.82 -7.17
N GLN A 31 -9.08 -12.74 -6.80
CA GLN A 31 -9.19 -11.47 -7.50
C GLN A 31 -8.60 -11.51 -8.91
N ILE A 32 -7.48 -12.21 -9.10
CA ILE A 32 -6.86 -12.40 -10.42
C ILE A 32 -7.78 -13.24 -11.31
N GLU A 33 -8.34 -14.33 -10.78
CA GLU A 33 -9.29 -15.18 -11.50
C GLU A 33 -10.51 -14.38 -11.96
N ASN A 34 -11.11 -13.60 -11.06
CA ASN A 34 -12.26 -12.75 -11.37
C ASN A 34 -11.93 -11.68 -12.42
N LYS A 35 -10.73 -11.10 -12.41
CA LYS A 35 -10.29 -10.14 -13.42
C LYS A 35 -10.09 -10.80 -14.78
N ILE A 36 -9.48 -12.00 -14.83
CA ILE A 36 -9.26 -12.74 -16.09
C ILE A 36 -10.61 -13.18 -16.69
N SER A 37 -11.52 -13.68 -15.87
CA SER A 37 -12.87 -14.12 -16.27
C SER A 37 -13.70 -12.97 -16.88
N LYS A 38 -13.55 -11.74 -16.37
CA LYS A 38 -14.22 -10.55 -16.93
C LYS A 38 -13.70 -10.15 -18.32
N VAL A 39 -12.41 -10.34 -18.58
CA VAL A 39 -11.80 -9.96 -19.86
C VAL A 39 -12.02 -11.04 -20.91
N LEU A 40 -12.08 -12.31 -20.51
CA LEU A 40 -12.28 -13.45 -21.39
C LEU A 40 -13.30 -14.43 -20.77
N PRO A 41 -14.59 -14.32 -21.14
CA PRO A 41 -15.63 -15.19 -20.61
C PRO A 41 -15.54 -16.63 -21.16
N GLY A 42 -15.79 -17.64 -20.32
CA GLY A 42 -15.84 -19.05 -20.74
C GLY A 42 -14.51 -19.81 -20.74
N LEU A 43 -13.48 -19.25 -20.09
CA LEU A 43 -12.21 -19.91 -19.81
C LEU A 43 -12.29 -20.79 -18.56
N ASP A 44 -11.64 -21.95 -18.61
CA ASP A 44 -11.26 -22.69 -17.41
C ASP A 44 -9.90 -22.13 -16.93
N ILE A 45 -9.90 -21.45 -15.76
CA ILE A 45 -8.73 -20.73 -15.21
C ILE A 45 -8.20 -21.51 -14.01
N LEU A 46 -6.90 -21.79 -14.01
CA LEU A 46 -6.19 -22.42 -12.90
C LEU A 46 -5.12 -21.44 -12.39
N ILE A 47 -5.19 -21.07 -11.11
CA ILE A 47 -4.22 -20.17 -10.48
C ILE A 47 -3.41 -20.92 -9.43
N HIS A 48 -2.10 -21.01 -9.65
CA HIS A 48 -1.15 -21.52 -8.68
C HIS A 48 -0.54 -20.35 -7.90
N THR A 49 -0.80 -20.29 -6.60
CA THR A 49 -0.15 -19.33 -5.71
C THR A 49 1.17 -19.89 -5.22
N GLU A 50 2.25 -19.18 -5.49
CA GLU A 50 3.59 -19.51 -5.02
C GLU A 50 4.03 -18.49 -3.98
N PRO A 51 4.49 -18.91 -2.78
CA PRO A 51 5.12 -18.00 -1.86
C PRO A 51 6.44 -17.50 -2.47
N HIS A 52 6.54 -16.19 -2.63
CA HIS A 52 7.77 -15.46 -2.84
C HIS A 52 8.55 -15.45 -1.53
N ILE A 53 9.28 -16.53 -1.29
CA ILE A 53 10.31 -16.62 -0.25
C ILE A 53 11.55 -15.87 -0.77
N GLY A 54 11.40 -14.55 -0.94
CA GLY A 54 12.47 -13.63 -1.28
C GLY A 54 12.31 -12.37 -0.44
N GLU A 55 13.42 -11.74 -0.09
CA GLU A 55 13.48 -10.54 0.75
C GLU A 55 12.41 -9.51 0.34
N ASP A 56 11.66 -8.97 1.31
CA ASP A 56 10.74 -7.87 1.05
C ASP A 56 11.55 -6.68 0.53
N LEU A 57 11.49 -6.46 -0.78
CA LEU A 57 12.25 -5.44 -1.47
C LEU A 57 11.99 -4.06 -0.87
N THR A 58 10.79 -3.82 -0.34
CA THR A 58 10.47 -2.55 0.34
C THR A 58 11.30 -2.38 1.62
N THR A 59 11.37 -3.43 2.44
CA THR A 59 12.21 -3.47 3.64
C THR A 59 13.69 -3.35 3.29
N MET A 60 14.15 -4.01 2.22
CA MET A 60 15.52 -3.90 1.73
C MET A 60 15.86 -2.47 1.25
N ILE A 61 14.96 -1.83 0.50
CA ILE A 61 15.16 -0.44 0.04
C ILE A 61 15.25 0.50 1.25
N ARG A 62 14.38 0.31 2.25
CA ARG A 62 14.44 1.09 3.50
C ARG A 62 15.75 0.87 4.26
N SER A 63 16.31 -0.34 4.24
CA SER A 63 17.59 -0.61 4.92
C SER A 63 18.80 0.01 4.22
N ILE A 64 18.69 0.46 2.96
CA ILE A 64 19.76 1.18 2.26
C ILE A 64 19.85 2.64 2.74
N SER A 65 18.71 3.25 3.13
CA SER A 65 18.65 4.65 3.58
C SER A 65 19.71 5.03 4.62
N PRO A 66 19.89 4.30 5.74
CA PRO A 66 20.90 4.65 6.76
C PRO A 66 22.35 4.48 6.29
N GLU A 67 22.60 3.79 5.18
CA GLU A 67 23.95 3.61 4.61
C GLU A 67 24.42 4.85 3.81
N ILE A 68 23.52 5.81 3.53
CA ILE A 68 23.79 6.98 2.71
C ILE A 68 23.63 8.26 3.54
N SER A 69 24.77 8.88 3.85
CA SER A 69 24.80 10.17 4.55
C SER A 69 24.02 11.24 3.78
N GLY A 70 23.19 12.01 4.50
CA GLY A 70 22.37 13.08 3.95
C GLY A 70 20.90 12.71 3.70
N ILE A 71 20.56 11.42 3.71
CA ILE A 71 19.15 10.99 3.68
C ILE A 71 18.57 11.03 5.10
N ARG A 72 17.48 11.78 5.27
CA ARG A 72 16.74 11.86 6.53
C ARG A 72 15.68 10.78 6.62
N ASN A 73 14.97 10.51 5.52
CA ASN A 73 13.91 9.50 5.44
C ASN A 73 13.67 9.05 3.99
N ILE A 74 13.08 7.85 3.83
CA ILE A 74 12.54 7.35 2.57
C ILE A 74 11.12 6.85 2.78
N HIS A 75 10.19 7.30 1.94
CA HIS A 75 8.79 6.88 2.03
C HIS A 75 8.15 6.75 0.64
N ASN A 76 6.86 6.37 0.60
CA ASN A 76 6.09 6.16 -0.63
C ASN A 76 6.83 5.27 -1.66
N ILE A 77 7.37 4.14 -1.20
CA ILE A 77 8.07 3.19 -2.06
C ILE A 77 7.03 2.40 -2.87
N ILE A 78 7.07 2.56 -4.19
CA ILE A 78 6.16 1.92 -5.13
C ILE A 78 6.99 0.98 -6.01
N LEU A 79 6.62 -0.29 -6.01
CA LEU A 79 7.20 -1.32 -6.86
C LEU A 79 6.21 -1.63 -8.00
N ARG A 80 6.63 -1.47 -9.25
CA ARG A 80 5.83 -1.82 -10.44
C ARG A 80 6.57 -2.88 -11.23
N ASN A 81 5.91 -3.98 -11.54
CA ASN A 81 6.43 -4.95 -12.49
C ASN A 81 5.61 -4.86 -13.79
N VAL A 82 6.25 -4.46 -14.89
CA VAL A 82 5.62 -4.37 -16.21
C VAL A 82 6.44 -5.20 -17.18
N SER A 83 5.81 -6.23 -17.76
CA SER A 83 6.46 -7.13 -18.73
C SER A 83 7.75 -7.79 -18.19
N GLY A 84 7.79 -8.12 -16.90
CA GLY A 84 8.94 -8.76 -16.25
C GLY A 84 10.05 -7.80 -15.82
N LYS A 85 9.88 -6.49 -16.07
CA LYS A 85 10.82 -5.44 -15.65
C LYS A 85 10.33 -4.79 -14.38
N LEU A 86 11.16 -4.81 -13.33
CA LEU A 86 10.86 -4.16 -12.05
C LEU A 86 11.26 -2.68 -12.11
N SER A 87 10.30 -1.78 -11.95
CA SER A 87 10.52 -0.35 -11.75
C SER A 87 10.21 0.01 -10.30
N ILE A 88 11.02 0.90 -9.73
CA ILE A 88 10.92 1.36 -8.35
C ILE A 88 10.82 2.88 -8.35
N SER A 89 9.90 3.42 -7.57
CA SER A 89 9.88 4.86 -7.27
C SER A 89 9.73 5.11 -5.77
N CYS A 90 10.40 6.13 -5.24
CA CYS A 90 10.27 6.52 -3.84
C CYS A 90 10.49 8.02 -3.63
N HIS A 91 10.02 8.51 -2.49
CA HIS A 91 10.31 9.86 -2.02
C HIS A 91 11.46 9.81 -1.02
N VAL A 92 12.36 10.79 -1.10
CA VAL A 92 13.57 10.89 -0.28
C VAL A 92 13.61 12.26 0.35
N GLU A 93 13.60 12.29 1.68
CA GLU A 93 13.70 13.53 2.45
C GLU A 93 15.18 13.85 2.72
N ILE A 94 15.62 15.05 2.36
CA ILE A 94 16.98 15.55 2.53
C ILE A 94 16.93 16.92 3.21
N ASP A 95 17.96 17.24 3.99
CA ASP A 95 18.07 18.54 4.65
C ASP A 95 17.82 19.72 3.68
N PRO A 96 16.91 20.66 4.02
CA PRO A 96 16.49 21.73 3.12
C PRO A 96 17.62 22.72 2.78
N GLU A 97 18.65 22.81 3.62
CA GLU A 97 19.79 23.72 3.42
C GLU A 97 20.87 23.13 2.49
N VAL A 98 20.70 21.87 2.05
CA VAL A 98 21.61 21.21 1.11
C VAL A 98 21.41 21.76 -0.30
N LEU A 99 22.52 22.00 -1.00
CA LEU A 99 22.48 22.43 -2.40
C LEU A 99 21.83 21.36 -3.29
N ILE A 100 21.02 21.78 -4.27
CA ILE A 100 20.34 20.85 -5.19
C ILE A 100 21.30 19.88 -5.90
N SER A 101 22.53 20.31 -6.18
CA SER A 101 23.58 19.44 -6.75
C SER A 101 23.98 18.30 -5.81
N GLN A 102 24.10 18.59 -4.51
CA GLN A 102 24.40 17.60 -3.48
C GLN A 102 23.19 16.68 -3.22
N ALA A 103 21.98 17.23 -3.19
CA ALA A 103 20.75 16.43 -3.09
C ALA A 103 20.61 15.44 -4.26
N HIS A 104 20.92 15.90 -5.48
CA HIS A 104 20.96 15.04 -6.67
C HIS A 104 22.03 13.94 -6.54
N GLU A 105 23.23 14.26 -6.04
CA GLU A 105 24.28 13.27 -5.82
C GLU A 105 23.86 12.20 -4.79
N ILE A 106 23.23 12.62 -3.68
CA ILE A 106 22.66 11.72 -2.67
C ILE A 106 21.62 10.79 -3.31
N SER A 107 20.70 11.34 -4.10
CA SER A 107 19.67 10.56 -4.79
C SER A 107 20.26 9.57 -5.80
N SER A 108 21.28 9.98 -6.55
CA SER A 108 21.97 9.13 -7.53
C SER A 108 22.65 7.94 -6.85
N ARG A 109 23.28 8.18 -5.69
CA ARG A 109 23.90 7.12 -4.87
C ARG A 109 22.86 6.14 -4.34
N LEU A 110 21.69 6.62 -3.91
CA LEU A 110 20.59 5.76 -3.47
C LEU A 110 20.10 4.88 -4.61
N GLU A 111 19.85 5.46 -5.79
CA GLU A 111 19.40 4.70 -6.95
C GLU A 111 20.43 3.65 -7.36
N GLU A 112 21.72 3.98 -7.35
CA GLU A 112 22.81 3.05 -7.65
C GLU A 112 22.88 1.90 -6.63
N GLN A 113 22.78 2.20 -5.33
CA GLN A 113 22.73 1.20 -4.27
C GLN A 113 21.53 0.25 -4.42
N ILE A 114 20.35 0.79 -4.72
CA ILE A 114 19.14 0.00 -4.98
C ILE A 114 19.37 -0.92 -6.19
N ARG A 115 19.94 -0.41 -7.29
CA ARG A 115 20.27 -1.22 -8.49
C ARG A 115 21.29 -2.32 -8.18
N ASN A 116 22.27 -2.03 -7.34
CA ASN A 116 23.31 -2.98 -6.97
C ASN A 116 22.79 -4.11 -6.07
N LYS A 117 21.91 -3.80 -5.11
CA LYS A 117 21.30 -4.80 -4.22
C LYS A 117 20.17 -5.58 -4.91
N ILE A 118 19.38 -4.93 -5.76
CA ILE A 118 18.24 -5.53 -6.46
C ILE A 118 18.55 -5.67 -7.94
N LYS A 119 19.27 -6.74 -8.29
CA LYS A 119 19.75 -6.97 -9.67
C LYS A 119 18.65 -7.10 -10.73
N SER A 120 17.40 -7.33 -10.33
CA SER A 120 16.25 -7.43 -11.23
C SER A 120 15.59 -6.09 -11.56
N VAL A 121 16.10 -4.97 -11.03
CA VAL A 121 15.51 -3.64 -11.26
C VAL A 121 15.92 -3.07 -12.62
N ASP A 122 14.94 -2.63 -13.39
CA ASP A 122 15.11 -1.99 -14.70
C ASP A 122 15.26 -0.46 -14.55
N SER A 123 14.50 0.14 -13.63
CA SER A 123 14.55 1.57 -13.34
C SER A 123 14.27 1.89 -11.88
N VAL A 124 15.00 2.89 -11.35
CA VAL A 124 14.75 3.48 -10.03
C VAL A 124 14.62 4.98 -10.24
N ILE A 125 13.55 5.57 -9.71
CA ILE A 125 13.28 7.00 -9.77
C ILE A 125 13.07 7.52 -8.36
N THR A 126 13.83 8.53 -7.97
CA THR A 126 13.73 9.17 -6.66
C THR A 126 13.14 10.57 -6.78
N HIS A 127 12.18 10.90 -5.91
CA HIS A 127 11.63 12.24 -5.78
C HIS A 127 12.25 12.90 -4.55
N LEU A 128 12.94 14.02 -4.76
CA LEU A 128 13.59 14.77 -3.70
C LEU A 128 12.58 15.67 -2.99
N GLU A 129 12.54 15.55 -1.66
CA GLU A 129 11.71 16.36 -0.79
C GLU A 129 12.57 17.02 0.30
N PRO A 130 12.28 18.28 0.67
CA PRO A 130 12.92 18.88 1.83
C PRO A 130 12.43 18.17 3.10
N ALA A 131 13.37 17.71 3.91
CA ALA A 131 13.10 17.19 5.23
C ALA A 131 12.53 18.32 6.10
N SER A 132 11.52 17.98 6.90
CA SER A 132 11.01 18.91 7.90
C SER A 132 12.06 19.10 8.99
N GLU A 133 12.37 20.34 9.40
CA GLU A 133 13.41 20.64 10.39
C GLU A 133 13.12 20.08 11.80
N ASP A 134 11.89 19.64 12.07
CA ASP A 134 11.50 19.22 13.41
C ASP A 134 11.93 17.79 13.74
N SER A 135 12.51 17.58 14.92
CA SER A 135 12.57 16.26 15.59
C SER A 135 11.16 15.67 15.82
N GLU A 136 10.15 16.53 15.83
CA GLU A 136 8.74 16.16 15.77
C GLU A 136 8.39 15.40 14.48
N SER A 137 9.09 15.58 13.36
CA SER A 137 8.78 14.92 12.08
C SER A 137 9.07 13.42 12.08
N VAL A 138 10.20 12.99 12.63
CA VAL A 138 10.54 11.55 12.77
C VAL A 138 9.58 10.88 13.74
N TYR A 139 9.32 11.51 14.90
CA TYR A 139 8.30 11.06 15.84
C TYR A 139 6.90 11.03 15.20
N ARG A 140 6.56 12.02 14.36
CA ARG A 140 5.28 12.12 13.64
C ARG A 140 5.15 11.04 12.57
N LEU A 141 6.21 10.67 11.87
CA LEU A 141 6.22 9.56 10.90
C LEU A 141 6.03 8.22 11.59
N GLU A 142 6.74 7.96 12.70
CA GLU A 142 6.53 6.75 13.50
C GLU A 142 5.11 6.71 14.09
N SER A 143 4.64 7.84 14.63
CA SER A 143 3.29 7.99 15.15
C SER A 143 2.22 7.80 14.07
N ALA A 144 2.42 8.34 12.87
CA ALA A 144 1.50 8.19 11.74
C ALA A 144 1.44 6.73 11.26
N ASN A 145 2.58 6.04 11.16
CA ASN A 145 2.61 4.62 10.80
C ASN A 145 1.92 3.74 11.85
N LEU A 146 2.16 4.00 13.14
CA LEU A 146 1.47 3.31 14.23
C LEU A 146 -0.03 3.58 14.20
N LEU A 147 -0.43 4.83 13.97
CA LEU A 147 -1.82 5.24 13.88
C LEU A 147 -2.52 4.57 12.69
N GLN A 148 -1.89 4.54 11.51
CA GLN A 148 -2.43 3.88 10.32
C GLN A 148 -2.66 2.38 10.56
N ARG A 149 -1.71 1.68 11.20
CA ARG A 149 -1.88 0.25 11.55
C ARG A 149 -3.07 0.04 12.48
N LYS A 150 -3.17 0.83 13.55
CA LYS A 150 -4.30 0.77 14.49
C LYS A 150 -5.65 1.05 13.82
N ILE A 151 -5.69 1.97 12.85
CA ILE A 151 -6.91 2.24 12.07
C ILE A 151 -7.35 1.02 11.27
N VAL A 152 -6.40 0.32 10.62
CA VAL A 152 -6.70 -0.93 9.90
C VAL A 152 -7.22 -2.00 10.86
N GLU A 153 -6.55 -2.20 12.00
CA GLU A 153 -6.98 -3.15 13.05
C GLU A 153 -8.40 -2.83 13.57
N ILE A 154 -8.74 -1.54 13.73
CA ILE A 154 -10.10 -1.13 14.09
C ILE A 154 -11.13 -1.63 13.08
N GLY A 155 -10.84 -1.50 11.78
CA GLY A 155 -11.71 -1.98 10.71
C GLY A 155 -12.02 -3.48 10.83
N GLU A 156 -11.00 -4.28 11.16
CA GLU A 156 -11.14 -5.73 11.36
C GLU A 156 -12.03 -6.09 12.56
N THR A 157 -12.13 -5.21 13.57
CA THR A 157 -12.97 -5.45 14.76
C THR A 157 -14.44 -5.08 14.59
N ILE A 158 -14.83 -4.43 13.48
CA ILE A 158 -16.20 -3.91 13.31
C ILE A 158 -16.97 -4.78 12.31
N PRO A 159 -18.00 -5.52 12.77
CA PRO A 159 -18.83 -6.32 11.87
C PRO A 159 -19.51 -5.46 10.81
N GLY A 160 -19.33 -5.83 9.55
CA GLY A 160 -19.88 -5.14 8.38
C GLY A 160 -18.90 -4.22 7.66
N VAL A 161 -17.69 -4.03 8.18
CA VAL A 161 -16.58 -3.44 7.43
C VAL A 161 -15.92 -4.55 6.60
N ILE A 162 -15.81 -4.36 5.30
CA ILE A 162 -15.12 -5.28 4.39
C ILE A 162 -13.65 -4.88 4.28
N LEU A 163 -13.38 -3.58 4.11
CA LEU A 163 -12.03 -3.05 3.98
C LEU A 163 -11.99 -1.58 4.38
N LEU A 164 -10.91 -1.16 5.05
CA LEU A 164 -10.52 0.24 5.16
C LEU A 164 -9.35 0.52 4.22
N HIS A 165 -9.46 1.58 3.42
CA HIS A 165 -8.43 1.96 2.46
C HIS A 165 -8.38 3.48 2.25
N ASN A 166 -7.39 3.91 1.46
CA ASN A 166 -7.14 5.32 1.18
C ASN A 166 -7.05 6.18 2.46
N ILE A 167 -6.39 5.63 3.50
CA ILE A 167 -6.22 6.31 4.79
C ILE A 167 -5.20 7.43 4.60
N GLN A 168 -5.63 8.67 4.78
CA GLN A 168 -4.79 9.85 4.71
C GLN A 168 -4.73 10.49 6.09
N LEU A 169 -3.51 10.76 6.54
CA LEU A 169 -3.24 11.42 7.82
C LEU A 169 -2.63 12.79 7.51
N LEU A 170 -3.29 13.84 7.96
CA LEU A 170 -2.84 15.21 7.81
C LEU A 170 -2.57 15.81 9.19
N TRP A 171 -1.34 16.27 9.42
CA TRP A 171 -0.98 16.96 10.66
C TRP A 171 -1.05 18.47 10.47
N ARG A 172 -1.88 19.16 11.26
CA ARG A 172 -1.97 20.63 11.28
C ARG A 172 -2.23 21.11 12.69
N ASN A 173 -1.56 22.18 13.11
CA ASN A 173 -1.75 22.86 14.40
C ASN A 173 -1.71 21.90 15.61
N GLY A 174 -0.80 20.92 15.61
CA GLY A 174 -0.66 19.99 16.72
C GLY A 174 -1.69 18.86 16.77
N LYS A 175 -2.51 18.70 15.72
CA LYS A 175 -3.56 17.68 15.65
C LYS A 175 -3.57 16.93 14.31
N TYR A 176 -4.09 15.71 14.34
CA TYR A 176 -4.37 14.89 13.16
C TYR A 176 -5.78 15.14 12.64
N SER A 177 -5.88 15.34 11.33
CA SER A 177 -7.09 15.17 10.54
C SER A 177 -6.95 13.88 9.72
N ILE A 178 -7.96 13.04 9.76
CA ILE A 178 -7.94 11.69 9.18
C ILE A 178 -9.07 11.58 8.18
N SER A 179 -8.77 11.16 6.95
CA SER A 179 -9.78 10.75 5.98
C SER A 179 -9.53 9.33 5.54
N LEU A 180 -10.60 8.55 5.36
CA LEU A 180 -10.50 7.16 4.92
C LEU A 180 -11.77 6.71 4.20
N HIS A 181 -11.62 5.66 3.39
CA HIS A 181 -12.74 4.98 2.76
C HIS A 181 -13.02 3.67 3.50
N CYS A 182 -14.30 3.37 3.68
CA CYS A 182 -14.80 2.15 4.30
C CYS A 182 -15.68 1.39 3.30
N THR A 183 -15.17 0.27 2.78
CA THR A 183 -15.95 -0.63 1.95
C THR A 183 -16.94 -1.42 2.82
N VAL A 184 -18.21 -1.44 2.44
CA VAL A 184 -19.30 -2.16 3.13
C VAL A 184 -20.15 -2.93 2.12
N ASP A 185 -20.94 -3.90 2.60
CA ASP A 185 -21.81 -4.71 1.73
C ASP A 185 -22.83 -3.82 0.97
N PRO A 186 -22.99 -3.98 -0.35
CA PRO A 186 -23.92 -3.16 -1.16
C PRO A 186 -25.39 -3.34 -0.76
N SER A 187 -25.75 -4.42 -0.05
CA SER A 187 -27.10 -4.65 0.47
C SER A 187 -27.42 -3.82 1.73
N PHE A 188 -26.43 -3.16 2.34
CA PHE A 188 -26.66 -2.35 3.52
C PHE A 188 -27.43 -1.07 3.21
N SER A 189 -28.36 -0.72 4.11
CA SER A 189 -29.00 0.59 4.06
C SER A 189 -28.00 1.71 4.34
N LEU A 190 -28.27 2.92 3.82
CA LEU A 190 -27.47 4.12 4.13
C LEU A 190 -27.37 4.37 5.65
N LYS A 191 -28.45 4.11 6.40
CA LYS A 191 -28.43 4.20 7.87
C LYS A 191 -27.40 3.24 8.47
N ARG A 192 -27.34 2.00 7.97
CA ARG A 192 -26.38 1.01 8.46
C ARG A 192 -24.95 1.37 8.11
N ALA A 193 -24.70 1.87 6.90
CA ALA A 193 -23.39 2.38 6.50
C ALA A 193 -22.95 3.56 7.40
N HIS A 194 -23.85 4.49 7.69
CA HIS A 194 -23.59 5.60 8.62
C HIS A 194 -23.29 5.11 10.05
N GLU A 195 -24.04 4.15 10.58
CA GLU A 195 -23.74 3.55 11.90
C GLU A 195 -22.34 2.92 11.95
N ILE A 196 -21.90 2.31 10.85
CA ILE A 196 -20.54 1.74 10.71
C ILE A 196 -19.51 2.86 10.68
N ALA A 197 -19.71 3.90 9.85
CA ALA A 197 -18.83 5.07 9.79
C ALA A 197 -18.67 5.73 11.18
N THR A 198 -19.77 6.00 11.88
CA THR A 198 -19.73 6.59 13.22
C THR A 198 -18.99 5.70 14.24
N LYS A 199 -19.12 4.38 14.14
CA LYS A 199 -18.35 3.46 15.00
C LYS A 199 -16.85 3.51 14.72
N ILE A 200 -16.47 3.60 13.45
CA ILE A 200 -15.08 3.76 13.03
C ILE A 200 -14.53 5.09 13.55
N GLU A 201 -15.21 6.20 13.31
CA GLU A 201 -14.82 7.52 13.81
C GLU A 201 -14.62 7.52 15.32
N ASN A 202 -15.56 6.96 16.08
CA ASN A 202 -15.47 6.94 17.55
C ASN A 202 -14.29 6.09 18.04
N LYS A 203 -14.03 4.94 17.41
CA LYS A 203 -12.88 4.10 17.78
C LYS A 203 -11.56 4.78 17.40
N ILE A 204 -11.47 5.41 16.24
CA ILE A 204 -10.27 6.15 15.80
C ILE A 204 -10.02 7.35 16.73
N ARG A 205 -11.05 8.11 17.07
CA ARG A 205 -10.95 9.26 17.99
C ARG A 205 -10.44 8.87 19.37
N ALA A 206 -10.77 7.66 19.83
CA ALA A 206 -10.32 7.14 21.11
C ALA A 206 -8.85 6.67 21.13
N LEU A 207 -8.16 6.64 19.98
CA LEU A 207 -6.76 6.20 19.93
C LEU A 207 -5.77 7.24 20.47
N ASP A 208 -6.05 8.52 20.26
CA ASP A 208 -5.16 9.63 20.64
C ASP A 208 -5.95 10.94 20.74
N GLU A 209 -5.72 11.72 21.80
CA GLU A 209 -6.35 13.03 22.04
C GLU A 209 -5.99 14.08 20.98
N LYS A 210 -4.91 13.85 20.22
CA LYS A 210 -4.47 14.71 19.12
C LYS A 210 -5.32 14.53 17.86
N ILE A 211 -6.28 13.61 17.81
CA ILE A 211 -7.15 13.39 16.64
C ILE A 211 -8.38 14.30 16.74
N ASP A 212 -8.49 15.28 15.84
CA ASP A 212 -9.56 16.29 15.88
C ASP A 212 -10.70 15.97 14.90
N GLN A 213 -10.33 15.73 13.65
CA GLN A 213 -11.26 15.55 12.53
C GLN A 213 -11.08 14.16 11.95
N ILE A 214 -12.20 13.46 11.75
CA ILE A 214 -12.23 12.15 11.11
C ILE A 214 -13.38 12.17 10.12
N ASP A 215 -13.07 11.91 8.85
CA ASP A 215 -14.05 11.79 7.78
C ASP A 215 -13.99 10.36 7.23
N VAL A 216 -15.10 9.62 7.37
CA VAL A 216 -15.23 8.27 6.85
C VAL A 216 -16.20 8.27 5.66
N HIS A 217 -15.67 7.97 4.48
CA HIS A 217 -16.49 7.79 3.28
C HIS A 217 -16.86 6.31 3.12
N CYS A 218 -18.15 5.97 3.26
CA CYS A 218 -18.61 4.60 3.01
C CYS A 218 -18.86 4.36 1.53
N GLU A 219 -18.24 3.31 0.99
CA GLU A 219 -18.38 2.88 -0.40
C GLU A 219 -18.94 1.45 -0.41
N PRO A 220 -19.88 1.12 -1.33
CA PRO A 220 -20.31 -0.26 -1.47
C PRO A 220 -19.18 -1.11 -2.07
N GLU A 221 -19.07 -2.36 -1.63
CA GLU A 221 -18.29 -3.35 -2.37
C GLU A 221 -18.86 -3.45 -3.78
N VAL A 222 -18.03 -3.14 -4.76
CA VAL A 222 -18.45 -3.13 -6.16
C VAL A 222 -18.63 -4.56 -6.62
N SER A 223 -19.80 -5.12 -6.36
CA SER A 223 -20.25 -6.39 -6.94
C SER A 223 -20.44 -6.18 -8.43
N SER A 224 -19.55 -6.76 -9.23
CA SER A 224 -19.79 -6.88 -10.66
C SER A 224 -21.02 -7.77 -10.88
N SER A 225 -22.15 -7.15 -11.19
CA SER A 225 -23.39 -7.83 -11.54
C SER A 225 -24.01 -7.21 -12.80
N ALA A 226 -24.26 -8.11 -13.76
CA ALA A 226 -24.93 -8.00 -15.07
C ALA A 226 -24.19 -7.27 -16.20
#